data_AF-G0R6B7-F1
#
_entry.id   AF-G0R6B7-F1
#
_cell.length_a   1.000
_cell.length_b   1.000
_cell.length_c   1.000
_cell.angle_alpha   90.00
_cell.angle_beta   90.00
_cell.angle_gamma   90.00
#
_symmetry.space_group_name_H-M   'P 1'
#
loop_
_entity.id
_entity.type
_entity.pdbx_description
1 polymer ?
#
loop_
_entity_poly.entity_id
_entity_poly.type
_entity_poly.pdbx_seq_one_letter_code
_entity_poly.pdbx_strand_id
1 'polypeptide(L)'
;MKYNILIILIISLFINELRALNCPAGTQTQAGLFEDGDLANCTHCRANFYYNGGNPAGDAVGAQAFTPGAANATGQCVACQVNREGSAGTQGAAANLATQCSVACPAGTAVADGQTLNFALSVAQCTHCRANFYYNGGNPAGDAVGAQAFTPGAANATGQCVACQVNREGSVGTQGAAANLATQCSVACPAGTAVADGQTLNFALSVTQCTHCRANFYYNGGNPAGDAVGAQAFTPGAANATGQCVACQVNREGSVGTQGAAANLATQCSVACPAGTAVADGQTLNFALSVTQCTHCRANFYYNGDANFVAGTNQCTACPVGANKGADAAAAQGNAAKIKTQCNVLCPTGTSNANGDTFWTAAITDCVNCAANFYFNGAFNAGTSQCIQCPVSKANPATAPGGSASLSTQCNSACPTGTVLDDGTTTNYTTQANQCTKCAVNFFASKTTGFVAGTDTCTECTKKLTSGATAKVFAEATQKIQCAATTFAKFLSISLLFVSFYLL
;
A
#
# COMPACT_ATOMS: atom_id res chain seq x y z
N MET A 1 -52.88 -66.30 68.48
CA MET A 1 -52.56 -64.88 68.75
C MET A 1 -51.49 -64.25 67.84
N LYS A 2 -50.88 -64.95 66.85
CA LYS A 2 -49.89 -64.33 65.93
C LYS A 2 -50.48 -63.60 64.71
N TYR A 3 -51.69 -63.95 64.24
CA TYR A 3 -52.30 -63.34 63.04
C TYR A 3 -52.99 -61.98 63.29
N ASN A 4 -53.43 -61.68 64.53
CA ASN A 4 -54.09 -60.40 64.85
C ASN A 4 -53.12 -59.21 64.88
N ILE A 5 -51.85 -59.42 65.22
CA ILE A 5 -50.85 -58.33 65.23
C ILE A 5 -50.48 -57.94 63.79
N LEU A 6 -50.42 -58.91 62.87
CA LEU A 6 -50.10 -58.65 61.46
C LEU A 6 -51.20 -57.86 60.75
N ILE A 7 -52.48 -58.19 60.99
CA ILE A 7 -53.61 -57.47 60.41
C ILE A 7 -53.72 -56.04 60.95
N ILE A 8 -53.45 -55.83 62.24
CA ILE A 8 -53.43 -54.48 62.82
C ILE A 8 -52.27 -53.66 62.25
N LEU A 9 -51.08 -54.24 62.07
CA LEU A 9 -49.94 -53.56 61.43
C LEU A 9 -50.20 -53.19 59.98
N ILE A 10 -50.81 -54.09 59.20
CA ILE A 10 -51.18 -53.83 57.80
C ILE A 10 -52.23 -52.72 57.72
N ILE A 11 -53.30 -52.79 58.52
CA ILE A 11 -54.34 -51.74 58.55
C ILE A 11 -53.77 -50.40 59.03
N SER A 12 -52.83 -50.41 59.98
CA SER A 12 -52.20 -49.18 60.49
C SER A 12 -51.25 -48.56 59.45
N LEU A 13 -50.58 -49.38 58.63
CA LEU A 13 -49.80 -48.89 57.49
C LEU A 13 -50.70 -48.24 56.43
N PHE A 14 -51.84 -48.88 56.10
CA PHE A 14 -52.77 -48.35 55.09
C PHE A 14 -53.55 -47.12 55.56
N ILE A 15 -53.87 -46.98 56.86
CA ILE A 15 -54.55 -45.78 57.39
C ILE A 15 -53.63 -44.54 57.34
N ASN A 16 -52.31 -44.71 57.48
CA ASN A 16 -51.36 -43.61 57.37
C ASN A 16 -51.13 -43.15 55.92
N GLU A 17 -51.20 -44.04 54.92
CA GLU A 17 -51.10 -43.61 53.51
C GLU A 17 -52.41 -43.03 52.96
N LEU A 18 -53.58 -43.35 53.54
CA LEU A 18 -54.89 -42.84 53.09
C LEU A 18 -55.19 -41.38 53.48
N ARG A 19 -54.28 -40.67 54.14
CA ARG A 19 -54.48 -39.28 54.58
C ARG A 19 -53.58 -38.26 53.92
N ALA A 20 -52.71 -38.63 52.97
CA ALA A 20 -51.98 -37.65 52.19
C ALA A 20 -52.96 -36.90 51.26
N LEU A 21 -53.32 -35.69 51.65
CA LEU A 21 -54.13 -34.79 50.84
C LEU A 21 -53.18 -33.95 49.99
N ASN A 22 -53.42 -33.91 48.69
CA ASN A 22 -52.60 -33.09 47.80
C ASN A 22 -52.83 -31.62 48.11
N CYS A 23 -51.73 -30.87 48.24
CA CYS A 23 -51.80 -29.43 48.31
C CYS A 23 -52.52 -28.88 47.07
N PRO A 24 -53.38 -27.84 47.22
CA PRO A 24 -54.01 -27.17 46.09
C PRO A 24 -53.02 -26.77 44.99
N ALA A 25 -53.50 -26.67 43.75
CA ALA A 25 -52.66 -26.36 42.60
C ALA A 25 -51.84 -25.07 42.85
N GLY A 26 -50.52 -25.15 42.65
CA GLY A 26 -49.61 -24.03 42.87
C GLY A 26 -49.15 -23.81 44.31
N THR A 27 -49.59 -24.62 45.29
CA THR A 27 -49.13 -24.55 46.70
C THR A 27 -48.24 -25.74 47.09
N GLN A 28 -47.45 -25.55 48.15
CA GLN A 28 -46.57 -26.56 48.76
C GLN A 28 -46.45 -26.33 50.27
N THR A 29 -45.94 -27.32 51.00
CA THR A 29 -45.56 -27.15 52.41
C THR A 29 -44.28 -26.33 52.55
N GLN A 30 -43.96 -25.90 53.77
CA GLN A 30 -42.69 -25.23 54.07
C GLN A 30 -41.46 -26.09 53.71
N ALA A 31 -41.60 -27.42 53.79
CA ALA A 31 -40.56 -28.37 53.40
C ALA A 31 -40.50 -28.61 51.88
N GLY A 32 -41.35 -27.95 51.08
CA GLY A 32 -41.42 -28.12 49.64
C GLY A 32 -42.17 -29.38 49.17
N LEU A 33 -42.94 -30.00 50.07
CA LEU A 33 -43.74 -31.18 49.73
C LEU A 33 -45.07 -30.78 49.09
N PHE A 34 -45.56 -31.61 48.17
CA PHE A 34 -46.79 -31.38 47.41
C PHE A 34 -48.00 -32.16 47.96
N GLU A 35 -47.75 -33.06 48.89
CA GLU A 35 -48.75 -33.91 49.54
C GLU A 35 -48.47 -33.85 51.05
N ASP A 36 -49.50 -33.60 51.86
CA ASP A 36 -49.38 -33.53 53.31
C ASP A 36 -50.64 -34.10 53.98
N GLY A 37 -50.50 -34.60 55.21
CA GLY A 37 -51.63 -35.14 55.99
C GLY A 37 -52.66 -34.08 56.37
N ASP A 38 -52.30 -32.81 56.27
CA ASP A 38 -53.14 -31.66 56.62
C ASP A 38 -53.00 -30.54 55.58
N LEU A 39 -54.12 -30.18 54.93
CA LEU A 39 -54.17 -29.10 53.96
C LEU A 39 -53.72 -27.76 54.58
N ALA A 40 -53.87 -27.59 55.90
CA ALA A 40 -53.42 -26.41 56.63
C ALA A 40 -51.90 -26.17 56.50
N ASN A 41 -51.11 -27.21 56.19
CA ASN A 41 -49.66 -27.12 56.04
C ASN A 41 -49.21 -26.60 54.66
N CYS A 42 -50.11 -26.53 53.68
CA CYS A 42 -49.83 -26.06 52.32
C CYS A 42 -49.75 -24.53 52.22
N THR A 43 -48.91 -23.91 53.04
CA THR A 43 -48.88 -22.45 53.31
C THR A 43 -48.01 -21.64 52.35
N HIS A 44 -47.31 -22.29 51.42
CA HIS A 44 -46.39 -21.65 50.49
C HIS A 44 -46.89 -21.76 49.05
N CYS A 45 -46.74 -20.70 48.26
CA CYS A 45 -46.81 -20.86 46.80
C CYS A 45 -45.53 -21.55 46.33
N ARG A 46 -45.66 -22.40 45.30
CA ARG A 46 -44.53 -23.07 44.64
C ARG A 46 -43.63 -22.03 43.97
N ALA A 47 -42.39 -22.44 43.65
CA ALA A 47 -41.54 -21.66 42.77
C ALA A 47 -42.29 -21.35 41.45
N ASN A 48 -42.18 -20.10 41.00
CA ASN A 48 -42.91 -19.53 39.86
C ASN A 48 -44.44 -19.50 40.02
N PHE A 49 -44.94 -19.44 41.26
CA PHE A 49 -46.34 -19.14 41.55
C PHE A 49 -46.41 -17.98 42.54
N TYR A 50 -47.34 -17.05 42.34
CA TYR A 50 -47.55 -15.89 43.22
C TYR A 50 -48.95 -15.90 43.82
N TYR A 51 -49.11 -15.37 45.03
CA TYR A 51 -50.37 -15.28 45.73
C TYR A 51 -51.18 -14.05 45.30
N ASN A 52 -52.35 -14.28 44.69
CA ASN A 52 -53.26 -13.21 44.23
C ASN A 52 -54.30 -12.86 45.31
N GLY A 53 -53.85 -12.35 46.45
CA GLY A 53 -54.68 -12.05 47.63
C GLY A 53 -55.58 -10.80 47.54
N GLY A 54 -56.21 -10.53 46.39
CA GLY A 54 -57.31 -9.56 46.29
C GLY A 54 -56.98 -8.13 45.83
N ASN A 55 -55.75 -7.82 45.41
CA ASN A 55 -55.47 -6.58 44.66
C ASN A 55 -54.62 -6.87 43.41
N PRO A 56 -55.17 -6.72 42.19
CA PRO A 56 -54.46 -7.01 40.94
C PRO A 56 -53.30 -6.03 40.63
N ALA A 57 -53.11 -4.97 41.41
CA ALA A 57 -52.09 -3.93 41.15
C ALA A 57 -50.72 -4.15 41.82
N GLY A 58 -50.54 -5.19 42.65
CA GLY A 58 -49.20 -5.54 43.17
C GLY A 58 -48.58 -4.57 44.18
N ASP A 59 -49.32 -3.60 44.70
CA ASP A 59 -48.84 -2.77 45.81
C ASP A 59 -48.82 -3.57 47.12
N ALA A 60 -47.73 -3.42 47.87
CA ALA A 60 -47.44 -4.17 49.07
C ALA A 60 -48.40 -3.87 50.24
N VAL A 61 -48.57 -4.89 51.08
CA VAL A 61 -49.08 -4.90 52.46
C VAL A 61 -50.57 -4.53 52.65
N GLY A 62 -51.41 -5.55 52.51
CA GLY A 62 -52.72 -5.65 53.16
C GLY A 62 -52.92 -7.08 53.64
N ALA A 63 -52.83 -7.28 54.95
CA ALA A 63 -52.77 -8.58 55.63
C ALA A 63 -54.07 -9.39 55.50
N GLN A 64 -54.21 -10.17 54.43
CA GLN A 64 -55.07 -11.35 54.47
C GLN A 64 -54.19 -12.57 54.71
N ALA A 65 -54.39 -13.20 55.88
CA ALA A 65 -53.67 -14.42 56.23
C ALA A 65 -53.99 -15.50 55.19
N PHE A 66 -52.95 -16.08 54.60
CA PHE A 66 -53.09 -17.28 53.77
C PHE A 66 -53.70 -18.37 54.65
N THR A 67 -54.99 -18.66 54.44
CA THR A 67 -55.73 -19.69 55.18
C THR A 67 -56.06 -20.83 54.20
N PRO A 68 -55.19 -21.85 54.09
CA PRO A 68 -55.47 -22.99 53.23
C PRO A 68 -56.73 -23.70 53.75
N GLY A 69 -57.72 -23.88 52.87
CA GLY A 69 -58.97 -24.60 53.20
C GLY A 69 -60.15 -23.76 53.67
N ALA A 70 -60.02 -22.43 53.79
CA ALA A 70 -61.19 -21.58 54.02
C ALA A 70 -62.01 -21.45 52.72
N ALA A 71 -63.25 -21.93 52.73
CA ALA A 71 -64.17 -21.92 51.57
C ALA A 71 -64.50 -20.52 51.02
N ASN A 72 -63.98 -19.44 51.62
CA ASN A 72 -64.16 -18.04 51.22
C ASN A 72 -62.86 -17.22 51.23
N ALA A 73 -61.66 -17.84 51.23
CA ALA A 73 -60.42 -17.10 51.03
C ALA A 73 -60.25 -16.75 49.54
N THR A 74 -60.35 -15.46 49.19
CA THR A 74 -60.34 -14.95 47.81
C THR A 74 -58.96 -14.97 47.13
N GLY A 75 -57.93 -15.55 47.75
CA GLY A 75 -56.56 -15.60 47.22
C GLY A 75 -56.12 -17.00 46.82
N GLN A 76 -55.54 -17.15 45.63
CA GLN A 76 -54.97 -18.40 45.11
C GLN A 76 -53.52 -18.17 44.65
N CYS A 77 -52.70 -19.23 44.66
CA CYS A 77 -51.39 -19.21 44.02
C CYS A 77 -51.55 -19.39 42.50
N VAL A 78 -51.18 -18.37 41.73
CA VAL A 78 -51.31 -18.32 40.28
C VAL A 78 -49.94 -18.50 39.64
N ALA A 79 -49.85 -19.28 38.57
CA ALA A 79 -48.60 -19.50 37.85
C ALA A 79 -48.05 -18.18 37.25
N CYS A 80 -46.75 -17.97 37.35
CA CYS A 80 -46.04 -16.92 36.65
C CYS A 80 -46.14 -17.13 35.14
N GLN A 81 -46.32 -16.05 34.39
CA GLN A 81 -46.23 -16.10 32.94
C GLN A 81 -44.78 -16.11 32.44
N VAL A 82 -43.85 -15.49 33.17
CA VAL A 82 -42.41 -15.66 32.99
C VAL A 82 -41.79 -16.13 34.30
N ASN A 83 -41.18 -17.31 34.26
CA ASN A 83 -40.47 -17.88 35.40
C ASN A 83 -39.28 -17.01 35.77
N ARG A 84 -39.06 -16.83 37.07
CA ARG A 84 -37.86 -16.15 37.58
C ARG A 84 -36.82 -17.20 37.93
N GLU A 85 -35.63 -17.05 37.36
CA GLU A 85 -34.49 -17.88 37.75
C GLU A 85 -34.17 -17.67 39.24
N GLY A 86 -34.07 -18.76 40.00
CA GLY A 86 -33.90 -18.73 41.45
C GLY A 86 -35.16 -18.48 42.27
N SER A 87 -36.35 -18.47 41.65
CA SER A 87 -37.62 -18.49 42.41
C SER A 87 -37.68 -19.73 43.31
N ALA A 88 -38.05 -19.52 44.57
CA ALA A 88 -38.22 -20.56 45.58
C ALA A 88 -39.61 -20.45 46.21
N GLY A 89 -40.12 -21.57 46.73
CA GLY A 89 -41.41 -21.58 47.38
C GLY A 89 -41.45 -20.63 48.57
N THR A 90 -42.45 -19.75 48.62
CA THR A 90 -42.53 -18.66 49.60
C THR A 90 -43.92 -18.60 50.23
N GLN A 91 -43.98 -18.23 51.49
CA GLN A 91 -45.22 -18.22 52.27
C GLN A 91 -46.17 -17.08 51.86
N GLY A 92 -47.44 -17.41 51.61
CA GLY A 92 -48.56 -16.46 51.52
C GLY A 92 -48.28 -15.13 50.80
N ALA A 93 -48.52 -14.01 51.48
CA ALA A 93 -48.38 -12.65 50.93
C ALA A 93 -46.93 -12.26 50.56
N ALA A 94 -45.91 -13.00 51.02
CA ALA A 94 -44.52 -12.79 50.62
C ALA A 94 -44.20 -13.41 49.25
N ALA A 95 -45.01 -14.38 48.79
CA ALA A 95 -45.00 -14.89 47.42
C ALA A 95 -45.72 -13.93 46.47
N ASN A 96 -45.31 -12.66 46.44
CA ASN A 96 -45.90 -11.67 45.54
C ASN A 96 -45.29 -11.77 44.13
N LEU A 97 -45.91 -11.09 43.18
CA LEU A 97 -45.54 -11.12 41.78
C LEU A 97 -44.08 -10.66 41.55
N ALA A 98 -43.60 -9.69 42.31
CA ALA A 98 -42.25 -9.15 42.20
C ALA A 98 -41.16 -10.06 42.79
N THR A 99 -41.49 -10.90 43.77
CA THR A 99 -40.55 -11.88 44.34
C THR A 99 -40.54 -13.18 43.53
N GLN A 100 -41.68 -13.58 42.99
CA GLN A 100 -41.87 -14.90 42.36
C GLN A 100 -41.70 -14.94 40.83
N CYS A 101 -42.03 -13.85 40.13
CA CYS A 101 -42.04 -13.82 38.67
C CYS A 101 -40.98 -12.88 38.10
N SER A 102 -40.57 -13.12 36.85
CA SER A 102 -39.66 -12.24 36.13
C SER A 102 -40.43 -11.13 35.44
N VAL A 103 -39.92 -9.90 35.50
CA VAL A 103 -40.37 -8.78 34.66
C VAL A 103 -39.61 -8.68 33.35
N ALA A 104 -38.62 -9.55 33.11
CA ALA A 104 -37.86 -9.52 31.88
C ALA A 104 -38.61 -10.24 30.76
N CYS A 105 -38.63 -9.65 29.57
CA CYS A 105 -39.06 -10.34 28.37
C CYS A 105 -38.20 -11.59 28.10
N PRO A 106 -38.79 -12.68 27.55
CA PRO A 106 -38.04 -13.87 27.12
C PRO A 106 -36.84 -13.54 26.23
N ALA A 107 -35.85 -14.44 26.19
CA ALA A 107 -34.62 -14.25 25.43
C ALA A 107 -34.89 -13.80 23.97
N GLY A 108 -34.18 -12.76 23.53
CA GLY A 108 -34.33 -12.18 22.18
C GLY A 108 -35.53 -11.26 21.97
N THR A 109 -36.46 -11.14 22.93
CA THR A 109 -37.64 -10.25 22.84
C THR A 109 -37.52 -9.00 23.73
N ALA A 110 -38.28 -7.96 23.40
CA ALA A 110 -38.34 -6.67 24.07
C ALA A 110 -39.77 -6.09 24.03
N VAL A 111 -40.01 -5.13 24.92
CA VAL A 111 -41.18 -4.23 24.84
C VAL A 111 -40.93 -3.13 23.80
N ALA A 112 -41.98 -2.42 23.41
CA ALA A 112 -41.86 -1.27 22.53
C ALA A 112 -41.01 -0.15 23.18
N ASP A 113 -40.30 0.62 22.37
CA ASP A 113 -39.44 1.71 22.83
C ASP A 113 -40.21 2.69 23.72
N GLY A 114 -39.60 3.07 24.85
CA GLY A 114 -40.17 4.00 25.82
C GLY A 114 -41.18 3.40 26.81
N GLN A 115 -41.46 2.10 26.73
CA GLN A 115 -42.29 1.42 27.74
C GLN A 115 -41.45 0.86 28.89
N THR A 116 -41.85 1.19 30.12
CA THR A 116 -41.26 0.64 31.34
C THR A 116 -41.88 -0.72 31.65
N LEU A 117 -41.05 -1.73 31.91
CA LEU A 117 -41.49 -3.03 32.40
C LEU A 117 -42.10 -2.87 33.80
N ASN A 118 -43.40 -3.15 33.94
CA ASN A 118 -44.11 -3.21 35.21
C ASN A 118 -44.58 -4.65 35.50
N PHE A 119 -44.65 -5.00 36.77
CA PHE A 119 -44.91 -6.36 37.28
C PHE A 119 -46.27 -6.92 36.85
N ALA A 120 -47.29 -6.08 36.62
CA ALA A 120 -48.65 -6.51 36.25
C ALA A 120 -48.81 -6.98 34.79
N LEU A 121 -47.73 -7.04 34.01
CA LEU A 121 -47.81 -7.09 32.56
C LEU A 121 -47.45 -8.48 32.01
N SER A 122 -48.31 -8.96 31.10
CA SER A 122 -48.17 -10.26 30.49
C SER A 122 -47.07 -10.34 29.43
N VAL A 123 -46.56 -11.55 29.16
CA VAL A 123 -45.67 -11.84 28.02
C VAL A 123 -46.22 -11.25 26.71
N ALA A 124 -47.54 -11.06 26.62
CA ALA A 124 -48.23 -10.43 25.51
C ALA A 124 -47.73 -9.01 25.13
N GLN A 125 -46.94 -8.34 25.99
CA GLN A 125 -46.35 -7.04 25.70
C GLN A 125 -44.92 -7.08 25.16
N CYS A 126 -44.25 -8.24 25.20
CA CYS A 126 -42.91 -8.44 24.62
C CYS A 126 -42.95 -8.55 23.10
N THR A 127 -43.57 -7.56 22.43
CA THR A 127 -43.99 -7.62 21.03
C THR A 127 -42.88 -7.39 20.02
N HIS A 128 -41.67 -7.05 20.47
CA HIS A 128 -40.53 -6.71 19.64
C HIS A 128 -39.44 -7.78 19.75
N CYS A 129 -38.72 -8.05 18.65
CA CYS A 129 -37.39 -8.65 18.75
C CYS A 129 -36.38 -7.57 19.13
N ARG A 130 -35.40 -7.90 19.96
CA ARG A 130 -34.28 -7.02 20.32
C ARG A 130 -33.45 -6.67 19.09
N ALA A 131 -32.68 -5.60 19.19
CA ALA A 131 -31.65 -5.30 18.20
C ALA A 131 -30.76 -6.53 17.95
N ASN A 132 -30.48 -6.82 16.68
CA ASN A 132 -29.77 -8.00 16.19
C ASN A 132 -30.48 -9.33 16.46
N PHE A 133 -31.81 -9.32 16.61
CA PHE A 133 -32.64 -10.52 16.60
C PHE A 133 -33.74 -10.37 15.55
N TYR A 134 -34.00 -11.42 14.78
CA TYR A 134 -35.06 -11.45 13.78
C TYR A 134 -36.13 -12.50 14.13
N TYR A 135 -37.38 -12.26 13.74
CA TYR A 135 -38.48 -13.17 13.95
C TYR A 135 -38.51 -14.25 12.85
N ASN A 136 -38.45 -15.52 13.22
CA ASN A 136 -38.44 -16.65 12.28
C ASN A 136 -39.84 -17.26 12.00
N GLY A 137 -40.92 -16.65 12.50
CA GLY A 137 -42.29 -17.18 12.43
C GLY A 137 -43.06 -16.88 11.14
N GLY A 138 -42.39 -16.77 10.00
CA GLY A 138 -43.00 -16.55 8.68
C GLY A 138 -42.27 -17.34 7.61
N ASN A 139 -42.87 -17.45 6.41
CA ASN A 139 -42.32 -18.21 5.29
C ASN A 139 -40.82 -17.92 5.08
N PRO A 140 -39.92 -18.92 5.11
CA PRO A 140 -38.46 -18.75 5.01
C PRO A 140 -37.95 -18.13 3.70
N ALA A 141 -38.84 -17.80 2.76
CA ALA A 141 -38.51 -17.22 1.46
C ALA A 141 -38.31 -15.69 1.43
N GLY A 142 -38.48 -14.97 2.56
CA GLY A 142 -38.12 -13.55 2.62
C GLY A 142 -39.02 -12.59 1.85
N ASP A 143 -40.18 -13.03 1.39
CA ASP A 143 -41.17 -12.12 0.80
C ASP A 143 -41.86 -11.32 1.90
N ALA A 144 -41.56 -10.01 1.92
CA ALA A 144 -42.42 -9.05 2.56
C ALA A 144 -43.81 -9.13 1.93
N VAL A 145 -44.81 -9.60 2.68
CA VAL A 145 -46.21 -9.13 2.76
C VAL A 145 -47.05 -10.24 3.40
N GLY A 146 -47.69 -9.91 4.53
CA GLY A 146 -48.61 -10.79 5.24
C GLY A 146 -48.41 -10.67 6.74
N ALA A 147 -48.93 -9.58 7.32
CA ALA A 147 -48.91 -9.33 8.75
C ALA A 147 -49.63 -10.46 9.52
N GLN A 148 -48.89 -11.46 9.98
CA GLN A 148 -49.33 -12.22 11.15
C GLN A 148 -48.87 -11.47 12.40
N ALA A 149 -49.85 -11.01 13.16
CA ALA A 149 -49.61 -10.29 14.40
C ALA A 149 -48.84 -11.19 15.37
N PHE A 150 -47.69 -10.70 15.84
CA PHE A 150 -46.97 -11.30 16.94
C PHE A 150 -47.90 -11.31 18.15
N THR A 151 -48.39 -12.49 18.52
CA THR A 151 -49.26 -12.68 19.70
C THR A 151 -48.47 -13.48 20.72
N PRO A 152 -47.78 -12.82 21.67
CA PRO A 152 -46.95 -13.54 22.61
C PRO A 152 -47.86 -14.31 23.57
N GLY A 153 -47.62 -15.62 23.72
CA GLY A 153 -48.42 -16.50 24.58
C GLY A 153 -49.57 -17.24 23.88
N ALA A 154 -49.75 -17.09 22.57
CA ALA A 154 -50.65 -17.96 21.83
C ALA A 154 -50.03 -19.37 21.72
N ALA A 155 -50.73 -20.39 22.21
CA ALA A 155 -50.30 -21.80 22.21
C ALA A 155 -50.01 -22.39 20.80
N ASN A 156 -50.18 -21.60 19.73
CA ASN A 156 -49.99 -21.99 18.33
C ASN A 156 -49.08 -21.04 17.50
N ALA A 157 -48.32 -20.13 18.13
CA ALA A 157 -47.36 -19.29 17.39
C ALA A 157 -46.02 -20.03 17.20
N THR A 158 -45.72 -20.50 15.98
CA THR A 158 -44.52 -21.28 15.64
C THR A 158 -43.23 -20.47 15.47
N GLY A 159 -43.22 -19.18 15.82
CA GLY A 159 -42.09 -18.27 15.61
C GLY A 159 -41.45 -17.74 16.89
N GLN A 160 -40.13 -17.57 16.87
CA GLN A 160 -39.28 -17.03 17.94
C GLN A 160 -38.33 -15.95 17.38
N CYS A 161 -37.82 -15.08 18.25
CA CYS A 161 -36.75 -14.14 17.91
C CYS A 161 -35.39 -14.86 17.98
N VAL A 162 -34.69 -14.95 16.86
CA VAL A 162 -33.41 -15.65 16.70
C VAL A 162 -32.29 -14.61 16.53
N ALA A 163 -31.14 -14.84 17.16
CA ALA A 163 -29.99 -13.94 17.04
C ALA A 163 -29.45 -13.89 15.59
N CYS A 164 -29.05 -12.70 15.15
CA CYS A 164 -28.33 -12.52 13.90
C CYS A 164 -26.96 -13.20 13.97
N GLN A 165 -26.53 -13.81 12.85
CA GLN A 165 -25.15 -14.29 12.71
C GLN A 165 -24.16 -13.15 12.45
N VAL A 166 -24.62 -12.06 11.82
CA VAL A 166 -23.87 -10.81 11.69
C VAL A 166 -24.77 -9.67 12.15
N ASN A 167 -24.32 -8.98 13.20
CA ASN A 167 -25.02 -7.82 13.75
C ASN A 167 -25.06 -6.68 12.73
N ARG A 168 -26.18 -5.98 12.66
CA ARG A 168 -26.33 -4.76 11.85
C ARG A 168 -26.10 -3.54 12.73
N GLU A 169 -25.21 -2.67 12.28
CA GLU A 169 -25.03 -1.37 12.91
C GLU A 169 -26.32 -0.53 12.78
N GLY A 170 -26.80 0.02 13.90
CA GLY A 170 -28.07 0.75 13.95
C GLY A 170 -29.32 -0.15 13.97
N SER A 171 -29.18 -1.46 14.16
CA SER A 171 -30.33 -2.32 14.47
C SER A 171 -31.01 -1.84 15.76
N VAL A 172 -32.33 -1.72 15.71
CA VAL A 172 -33.19 -1.31 16.83
C VAL A 172 -34.25 -2.37 17.09
N GLY A 173 -34.84 -2.37 18.28
CA GLY A 173 -35.95 -3.26 18.60
C GLY A 173 -37.09 -3.05 17.61
N THR A 174 -37.64 -4.14 17.03
CA THR A 174 -38.70 -4.03 16.01
C THR A 174 -39.77 -5.07 16.22
N GLN A 175 -41.02 -4.72 15.92
CA GLN A 175 -42.19 -5.55 16.18
C GLN A 175 -42.33 -6.72 15.20
N GLY A 176 -42.54 -7.93 15.72
CA GLY A 176 -43.06 -9.09 14.97
C GLY A 176 -42.44 -9.33 13.58
N ALA A 177 -43.30 -9.49 12.56
CA ALA A 177 -42.90 -9.74 11.17
C ALA A 177 -42.07 -8.62 10.52
N ALA A 178 -42.05 -7.41 11.10
CA ALA A 178 -41.19 -6.32 10.63
C ALA A 178 -39.74 -6.47 11.13
N ALA A 179 -39.50 -7.25 12.18
CA ALA A 179 -38.17 -7.67 12.61
C ALA A 179 -37.66 -8.84 11.76
N ASN A 180 -37.62 -8.65 10.44
CA ASN A 180 -37.11 -9.67 9.53
C ASN A 180 -35.57 -9.56 9.38
N LEU A 181 -34.97 -10.55 8.71
CA LEU A 181 -33.50 -10.61 8.59
C LEU A 181 -32.91 -9.40 7.86
N ALA A 182 -33.62 -8.83 6.89
CA ALA A 182 -33.17 -7.69 6.10
C ALA A 182 -33.21 -6.36 6.88
N THR A 183 -34.11 -6.24 7.87
CA THR A 183 -34.18 -5.07 8.76
C THR A 183 -33.24 -5.21 9.96
N GLN A 184 -33.08 -6.43 10.48
CA GLN A 184 -32.39 -6.69 11.75
C GLN A 184 -30.93 -7.13 11.64
N CYS A 185 -30.54 -7.81 10.56
CA CYS A 185 -29.21 -8.38 10.41
C CYS A 185 -28.43 -7.73 9.25
N SER A 186 -27.10 -7.83 9.31
CA SER A 186 -26.26 -7.34 8.22
C SER A 186 -26.28 -8.34 7.06
N VAL A 187 -26.48 -7.82 5.86
CA VAL A 187 -26.31 -8.57 4.60
C VAL A 187 -24.89 -8.48 4.04
N ALA A 188 -23.97 -7.81 4.75
CA ALA A 188 -22.60 -7.64 4.30
C ALA A 188 -21.69 -8.70 4.94
N CYS A 189 -20.85 -9.32 4.12
CA CYS A 189 -19.74 -10.15 4.61
C CYS A 189 -18.82 -9.36 5.55
N PRO A 190 -18.19 -10.02 6.55
CA PRO A 190 -17.19 -9.41 7.43
C PRO A 190 -16.07 -8.68 6.67
N ALA A 191 -15.40 -7.75 7.35
CA ALA A 191 -14.39 -6.89 6.75
C ALA A 191 -13.36 -7.67 5.90
N GLY A 192 -13.15 -7.23 4.65
CA GLY A 192 -12.22 -7.85 3.70
C GLY A 192 -12.70 -9.13 3.01
N THR A 193 -13.86 -9.69 3.36
CA THR A 193 -14.42 -10.92 2.77
C THR A 193 -15.59 -10.67 1.83
N ALA A 194 -15.79 -11.53 0.84
CA ALA A 194 -16.86 -11.47 -0.15
C ALA A 194 -17.45 -12.85 -0.43
N VAL A 195 -18.68 -12.84 -0.97
CA VAL A 195 -19.27 -13.99 -1.65
C VAL A 195 -18.67 -14.14 -3.05
N ALA A 196 -18.80 -15.32 -3.65
CA ALA A 196 -18.39 -15.55 -5.02
C ALA A 196 -19.14 -14.61 -5.99
N ASP A 197 -18.47 -14.20 -7.08
CA ASP A 197 -19.05 -13.31 -8.08
C ASP A 197 -20.39 -13.85 -8.62
N GLY A 198 -21.40 -12.97 -8.70
CA GLY A 198 -22.73 -13.30 -9.17
C GLY A 198 -23.67 -13.95 -8.14
N GLN A 199 -23.23 -14.17 -6.89
CA GLN A 199 -24.11 -14.65 -5.83
C GLN A 199 -24.75 -13.51 -5.05
N THR A 200 -26.07 -13.51 -4.98
CA THR A 200 -26.84 -12.67 -4.04
C THR A 200 -26.80 -13.33 -2.68
N LEU A 201 -26.46 -12.57 -1.62
CA LEU A 201 -26.56 -13.08 -0.25
C LEU A 201 -28.01 -13.46 0.02
N ASN A 202 -28.28 -14.77 0.02
CA ASN A 202 -29.59 -15.29 0.35
C ASN A 202 -29.63 -15.49 1.87
N PHE A 203 -30.59 -14.82 2.50
CA PHE A 203 -30.75 -14.64 3.94
C PHE A 203 -30.74 -15.95 4.76
N ALA A 204 -30.97 -17.10 4.13
CA ALA A 204 -31.00 -18.40 4.79
C ALA A 204 -29.62 -19.00 5.17
N LEU A 205 -28.50 -18.52 4.61
CA LEU A 205 -27.24 -19.28 4.61
C LEU A 205 -26.00 -18.44 4.95
N SER A 206 -25.89 -17.97 6.20
CA SER A 206 -24.66 -17.94 7.00
C SER A 206 -23.36 -17.27 6.49
N VAL A 207 -22.61 -16.68 7.42
CA VAL A 207 -21.24 -16.13 7.22
C VAL A 207 -20.33 -17.11 6.47
N THR A 208 -20.62 -18.41 6.53
CA THR A 208 -19.98 -19.48 5.76
C THR A 208 -19.98 -19.29 4.24
N GLN A 209 -20.83 -18.44 3.66
CA GLN A 209 -20.80 -18.09 2.22
C GLN A 209 -19.76 -17.02 1.84
N CYS A 210 -19.20 -16.30 2.81
CA CYS A 210 -18.17 -15.28 2.59
C CYS A 210 -16.81 -15.93 2.34
N THR A 211 -16.69 -16.74 1.28
CA THR A 211 -15.55 -17.62 1.03
C THR A 211 -14.35 -16.95 0.35
N HIS A 212 -14.52 -15.74 -0.16
CA HIS A 212 -13.50 -15.02 -0.93
C HIS A 212 -12.91 -13.86 -0.13
N CYS A 213 -11.64 -13.52 -0.35
CA CYS A 213 -11.17 -12.17 -0.03
C CYS A 213 -11.62 -11.22 -1.15
N ARG A 214 -12.03 -10.00 -0.77
CA ARG A 214 -12.39 -8.94 -1.72
C ARG A 214 -11.19 -8.57 -2.58
N ALA A 215 -11.46 -7.91 -3.70
CA ALA A 215 -10.42 -7.25 -4.48
C ALA A 215 -9.54 -6.36 -3.58
N ASN A 216 -8.22 -6.45 -3.75
CA ASN A 216 -7.21 -5.81 -2.91
C ASN A 216 -7.17 -6.28 -1.45
N PHE A 217 -7.63 -7.49 -1.16
CA PHE A 217 -7.40 -8.18 0.11
C PHE A 217 -6.78 -9.55 -0.15
N TYR A 218 -5.81 -9.93 0.66
CA TYR A 218 -5.16 -11.23 0.57
C TYR A 218 -5.32 -12.02 1.88
N TYR A 219 -5.38 -13.33 1.79
CA TYR A 219 -5.48 -14.24 2.92
C TYR A 219 -4.09 -14.44 3.54
N ASN A 220 -3.94 -14.08 4.83
CA ASN A 220 -2.67 -14.20 5.55
C ASN A 220 -2.47 -15.54 6.30
N GLY A 221 -3.42 -16.47 6.19
CA GLY A 221 -3.42 -17.76 6.91
C GLY A 221 -2.67 -18.89 6.20
N GLY A 222 -1.68 -18.57 5.37
CA GLY A 222 -0.81 -19.53 4.70
C GLY A 222 0.65 -19.10 4.79
N ASN A 223 1.58 -20.02 4.53
CA ASN A 223 3.01 -19.72 4.51
C ASN A 223 3.28 -18.54 3.54
N PRO A 224 3.85 -17.41 4.01
CA PRO A 224 4.08 -16.24 3.17
C PRO A 224 5.06 -16.47 2.01
N ALA A 225 5.86 -17.54 2.09
CA ALA A 225 6.77 -17.95 1.04
C ALA A 225 6.06 -18.93 0.11
N GLY A 226 5.48 -18.43 -0.98
CA GLY A 226 5.45 -18.99 -2.35
C GLY A 226 5.15 -20.47 -2.63
N ASP A 227 4.92 -21.33 -1.66
CA ASP A 227 4.73 -22.76 -1.89
C ASP A 227 3.27 -23.03 -2.21
N ALA A 228 3.04 -23.29 -3.50
CA ALA A 228 1.85 -23.96 -3.94
C ALA A 228 1.69 -25.31 -3.21
N VAL A 229 0.43 -25.71 -3.03
CA VAL A 229 -0.07 -27.02 -2.58
C VAL A 229 -0.24 -27.15 -1.05
N GLY A 230 -1.47 -26.86 -0.63
CA GLY A 230 -2.01 -27.17 0.68
C GLY A 230 -3.39 -26.54 0.83
N ALA A 231 -4.42 -27.18 0.26
CA ALA A 231 -5.80 -26.72 0.25
C ALA A 231 -6.38 -26.62 1.66
N GLN A 232 -6.15 -25.51 2.37
CA GLN A 232 -6.99 -25.13 3.49
C GLN A 232 -8.05 -24.16 2.97
N ALA A 233 -9.24 -24.71 2.76
CA ALA A 233 -10.42 -23.93 2.45
C ALA A 233 -10.69 -22.95 3.61
N PHE A 234 -10.80 -21.67 3.27
CA PHE A 234 -11.34 -20.67 4.19
C PHE A 234 -12.71 -21.15 4.64
N THR A 235 -12.86 -21.44 5.93
CA THR A 235 -14.14 -21.78 6.54
C THR A 235 -14.55 -20.59 7.42
N PRO A 236 -15.34 -19.64 6.91
CA PRO A 236 -15.77 -18.50 7.70
C PRO A 236 -16.55 -19.01 8.93
N GLY A 237 -16.15 -18.58 10.13
CA GLY A 237 -16.80 -18.98 11.39
C GLY A 237 -16.23 -20.22 12.09
N ALA A 238 -15.18 -20.85 11.55
CA ALA A 238 -14.45 -21.87 12.29
C ALA A 238 -13.63 -21.21 13.40
N ALA A 239 -13.90 -21.56 14.66
CA ALA A 239 -13.21 -21.04 15.86
C ALA A 239 -11.69 -21.32 15.91
N ASN A 240 -11.12 -21.94 14.86
CA ASN A 240 -9.72 -22.38 14.77
C ASN A 240 -9.02 -22.02 13.44
N ALA A 241 -9.60 -21.16 12.58
CA ALA A 241 -8.90 -20.68 11.38
C ALA A 241 -7.97 -19.51 11.75
N THR A 242 -6.66 -19.70 11.67
CA THR A 242 -5.63 -18.72 12.06
C THR A 242 -5.40 -17.59 11.04
N GLY A 243 -6.20 -17.52 9.98
CA GLY A 243 -6.05 -16.54 8.89
C GLY A 243 -7.25 -15.63 8.67
N GLN A 244 -6.99 -14.41 8.24
CA GLN A 244 -7.97 -13.38 7.87
C GLN A 244 -7.60 -12.73 6.53
N CYS A 245 -8.59 -12.12 5.87
CA CYS A 245 -8.35 -11.29 4.69
C CYS A 245 -7.79 -9.94 5.14
N VAL A 246 -6.54 -9.65 4.79
CA VAL A 246 -5.82 -8.42 5.11
C VAL A 246 -5.78 -7.52 3.88
N ALA A 247 -5.95 -6.22 4.07
CA ALA A 247 -5.87 -5.25 2.99
C ALA A 247 -4.46 -5.24 2.36
N CYS A 248 -4.41 -5.09 1.04
CA CYS A 248 -3.16 -4.87 0.33
C CYS A 248 -2.50 -3.55 0.75
N GLN A 249 -1.17 -3.55 0.91
CA GLN A 249 -0.42 -2.30 1.07
C GLN A 249 -0.41 -1.47 -0.23
N VAL A 250 -0.41 -2.16 -1.37
CA VAL A 250 -0.53 -1.55 -2.70
C VAL A 250 -1.60 -2.30 -3.49
N ASN A 251 -2.64 -1.60 -3.89
CA ASN A 251 -3.75 -2.15 -4.66
C ASN A 251 -3.28 -2.60 -6.04
N ARG A 252 -3.82 -3.73 -6.53
CA ARG A 252 -3.61 -4.22 -7.89
C ARG A 252 -4.77 -3.81 -8.77
N GLU A 253 -4.47 -3.14 -9.87
CA GLU A 253 -5.48 -2.82 -10.87
C GLU A 253 -6.05 -4.11 -11.48
N GLY A 254 -7.38 -4.20 -11.58
CA GLY A 254 -8.07 -5.40 -12.05
C GLY A 254 -8.05 -6.58 -11.08
N SER A 255 -7.67 -6.39 -9.80
CA SER A 255 -7.86 -7.41 -8.77
C SER A 255 -9.34 -7.78 -8.66
N VAL A 256 -9.60 -9.08 -8.60
CA VAL A 256 -10.94 -9.66 -8.41
C VAL A 256 -10.96 -10.48 -7.14
N GLY A 257 -12.13 -10.70 -6.55
CA GLY A 257 -12.23 -11.52 -5.35
C GLY A 257 -11.84 -12.97 -5.62
N THR A 258 -11.01 -13.57 -4.75
CA THR A 258 -10.54 -14.96 -4.93
C THR A 258 -10.69 -15.74 -3.63
N GLN A 259 -10.88 -17.06 -3.73
CA GLN A 259 -11.13 -17.94 -2.58
C GLN A 259 -9.84 -18.44 -1.90
N GLY A 260 -9.83 -18.47 -0.57
CA GLY A 260 -8.83 -19.17 0.25
C GLY A 260 -7.37 -18.87 -0.10
N ALA A 261 -6.54 -19.91 -0.22
CA ALA A 261 -5.10 -19.78 -0.53
C ALA A 261 -4.79 -19.17 -1.91
N ALA A 262 -5.76 -19.15 -2.84
CA ALA A 262 -5.61 -18.48 -4.13
C ALA A 262 -5.70 -16.95 -3.98
N ALA A 263 -6.27 -16.43 -2.89
CA ALA A 263 -6.19 -15.02 -2.53
C ALA A 263 -4.85 -14.67 -1.86
N ASN A 264 -3.73 -15.12 -2.40
CA ASN A 264 -2.41 -14.76 -1.87
C ASN A 264 -1.96 -13.36 -2.33
N LEU A 265 -0.92 -12.83 -1.68
CA LEU A 265 -0.39 -11.48 -1.91
C LEU A 265 -0.06 -11.22 -3.39
N ALA A 266 0.59 -12.19 -4.06
CA ALA A 266 0.97 -12.05 -5.47
C ALA A 266 -0.23 -12.05 -6.44
N THR A 267 -1.34 -12.67 -6.05
CA THR A 267 -2.55 -12.74 -6.87
C THR A 267 -3.43 -11.50 -6.64
N GLN A 268 -3.53 -11.04 -5.40
CA GLN A 268 -4.48 -9.98 -5.01
C GLN A 268 -3.89 -8.57 -4.93
N CYS A 269 -2.58 -8.45 -4.68
CA CYS A 269 -1.93 -7.18 -4.44
C CYS A 269 -0.89 -6.87 -5.52
N SER A 270 -0.56 -5.59 -5.66
CA SER A 270 0.62 -5.21 -6.41
C SER A 270 1.82 -5.51 -5.54
N VAL A 271 2.67 -6.43 -6.01
CA VAL A 271 3.92 -6.80 -5.33
C VAL A 271 5.12 -6.03 -5.87
N ALA A 272 4.91 -5.13 -6.83
CA ALA A 272 5.98 -4.35 -7.43
C ALA A 272 6.53 -3.32 -6.45
N CYS A 273 7.85 -3.26 -6.33
CA CYS A 273 8.53 -2.20 -5.63
C CYS A 273 8.30 -0.84 -6.34
N PRO A 274 8.33 0.29 -5.60
CA PRO A 274 8.27 1.62 -6.19
C PRO A 274 9.28 1.83 -7.32
N ALA A 275 8.98 2.71 -8.26
CA ALA A 275 9.81 2.93 -9.45
C ALA A 275 11.30 3.13 -9.11
N GLY A 276 12.17 2.40 -9.84
CA GLY A 276 13.62 2.47 -9.66
C GLY A 276 14.17 1.79 -8.39
N THR A 277 13.31 1.20 -7.55
CA THR A 277 13.73 0.49 -6.33
C THR A 277 13.74 -1.03 -6.51
N ALA A 278 14.40 -1.71 -5.58
CA ALA A 278 14.49 -3.16 -5.48
C ALA A 278 14.59 -3.57 -4.00
N VAL A 279 14.39 -4.86 -3.73
CA VAL A 279 14.69 -5.43 -2.41
C VAL A 279 16.21 -5.52 -2.17
N ALA A 280 16.63 -6.09 -1.04
CA ALA A 280 18.02 -6.03 -0.57
C ALA A 280 19.07 -6.63 -1.53
N ASP A 281 18.68 -7.52 -2.44
CA ASP A 281 19.58 -8.08 -3.46
C ASP A 281 19.87 -7.10 -4.61
N GLY A 282 19.13 -5.99 -4.69
CA GLY A 282 19.28 -4.98 -5.73
C GLY A 282 18.74 -5.36 -7.11
N GLN A 283 18.19 -6.55 -7.27
CA GLN A 283 17.72 -7.09 -8.55
C GLN A 283 16.24 -7.48 -8.53
N THR A 284 15.77 -8.03 -7.41
CA THR A 284 14.39 -8.46 -7.26
C THR A 284 13.48 -7.24 -7.12
N LEU A 285 12.61 -7.07 -8.11
CA LEU A 285 11.72 -5.90 -8.25
C LEU A 285 10.38 -6.06 -7.54
N ASN A 286 10.13 -7.24 -6.97
CA ASN A 286 8.90 -7.55 -6.27
C ASN A 286 9.19 -7.86 -4.81
N PHE A 287 8.39 -7.33 -3.88
CA PHE A 287 8.47 -7.71 -2.48
C PHE A 287 7.64 -8.98 -2.21
N ALA A 288 8.08 -9.79 -1.25
CA ALA A 288 7.41 -11.04 -0.89
C ALA A 288 6.43 -10.89 0.27
N LEU A 289 6.71 -9.95 1.19
CA LEU A 289 5.94 -9.76 2.43
C LEU A 289 5.36 -8.37 2.56
N SER A 290 6.20 -7.35 2.34
CA SER A 290 5.87 -5.96 2.61
C SER A 290 6.65 -5.05 1.69
N VAL A 291 6.04 -3.96 1.25
CA VAL A 291 6.65 -2.93 0.41
C VAL A 291 7.88 -2.30 1.10
N THR A 292 7.97 -2.38 2.42
CA THR A 292 9.15 -1.97 3.20
C THR A 292 10.41 -2.79 2.92
N GLN A 293 10.31 -3.92 2.20
CA GLN A 293 11.46 -4.68 1.72
C GLN A 293 12.21 -3.95 0.59
N CYS A 294 11.54 -3.03 -0.12
CA CYS A 294 12.10 -2.21 -1.19
C CYS A 294 13.01 -1.11 -0.63
N THR A 295 14.20 -1.53 -0.21
CA THR A 295 15.18 -0.74 0.55
C THR A 295 16.32 -0.16 -0.30
N HIS A 296 16.47 -0.65 -1.53
CA HIS A 296 17.58 -0.30 -2.41
C HIS A 296 17.11 0.42 -3.67
N CYS A 297 17.93 1.33 -4.18
CA CYS A 297 17.82 1.73 -5.58
C CYS A 297 18.50 0.68 -6.45
N ARG A 298 17.91 0.42 -7.61
CA ARG A 298 18.49 -0.45 -8.64
C ARG A 298 19.79 0.17 -9.17
N ALA A 299 20.63 -0.68 -9.76
CA ALA A 299 21.77 -0.24 -10.56
C ALA A 299 21.35 0.81 -11.60
N ASN A 300 22.08 1.93 -11.68
CA ASN A 300 21.79 3.08 -12.55
C ASN A 300 20.50 3.85 -12.18
N PHE A 301 20.04 3.74 -10.93
CA PHE A 301 19.01 4.59 -10.36
C PHE A 301 19.52 5.23 -9.06
N TYR A 302 19.11 6.46 -8.78
CA TYR A 302 19.54 7.19 -7.60
C TYR A 302 18.36 7.84 -6.88
N TYR A 303 18.53 8.08 -5.58
CA TYR A 303 17.57 8.77 -4.74
C TYR A 303 17.93 10.25 -4.61
N ASN A 304 17.04 11.11 -5.11
CA ASN A 304 17.22 12.57 -5.13
C ASN A 304 16.48 13.30 -3.98
N GLY A 305 15.98 12.58 -2.97
CA GLY A 305 15.33 13.22 -1.84
C GLY A 305 16.31 13.79 -0.82
N ASP A 306 15.93 14.91 -0.22
CA ASP A 306 16.65 15.58 0.87
C ASP A 306 16.42 14.88 2.23
N ALA A 307 15.29 14.19 2.39
CA ALA A 307 14.96 13.42 3.57
C ALA A 307 15.50 11.98 3.52
N ASN A 308 15.58 11.32 4.68
CA ASN A 308 15.91 9.89 4.76
C ASN A 308 14.96 9.06 3.87
N PHE A 309 15.54 8.13 3.12
CA PHE A 309 14.83 7.16 2.31
C PHE A 309 13.93 6.28 3.18
N VAL A 310 12.63 6.31 2.88
CA VAL A 310 11.59 5.50 3.50
C VAL A 310 11.26 4.34 2.57
N ALA A 311 11.63 3.13 3.01
CA ALA A 311 11.44 1.92 2.23
C ALA A 311 9.96 1.70 1.88
N GLY A 312 9.71 1.40 0.61
CA GLY A 312 8.38 1.16 0.07
C GLY A 312 7.53 2.39 -0.24
N THR A 313 8.01 3.59 0.09
CA THR A 313 7.34 4.86 -0.27
C THR A 313 8.14 5.63 -1.29
N ASN A 314 9.45 5.76 -1.09
CA ASN A 314 10.30 6.54 -1.98
C ASN A 314 10.60 5.80 -3.28
N GLN A 315 10.79 6.58 -4.34
CA GLN A 315 11.20 6.11 -5.66
C GLN A 315 12.64 6.52 -5.93
N CYS A 316 13.32 5.79 -6.82
CA CYS A 316 14.63 6.17 -7.33
C CYS A 316 14.48 6.62 -8.80
N THR A 317 15.19 7.68 -9.14
CA THR A 317 15.22 8.28 -10.48
C THR A 317 16.28 7.59 -11.32
N ALA A 318 16.00 7.31 -12.59
CA ALA A 318 17.00 6.78 -13.50
C ALA A 318 18.17 7.76 -13.66
N CYS A 319 19.39 7.25 -13.81
CA CYS A 319 20.52 8.09 -14.17
C CYS A 319 20.25 8.85 -15.49
N PRO A 320 20.76 10.08 -15.65
CA PRO A 320 20.66 10.80 -16.91
C PRO A 320 21.19 9.98 -18.10
N VAL A 321 20.66 10.24 -19.30
CA VAL A 321 21.10 9.54 -20.51
C VAL A 321 22.62 9.72 -20.70
N GLY A 322 23.32 8.61 -20.95
CA GLY A 322 24.78 8.59 -21.06
C GLY A 322 25.53 8.60 -19.72
N ALA A 323 24.83 8.68 -18.59
CA ALA A 323 25.41 8.69 -17.26
C ALA A 323 25.30 7.35 -16.50
N ASN A 324 25.13 6.25 -17.23
CA ASN A 324 25.07 4.92 -16.64
C ASN A 324 26.48 4.43 -16.29
N LYS A 325 26.65 3.90 -15.07
CA LYS A 325 27.87 3.17 -14.68
C LYS A 325 27.92 1.75 -15.27
N GLY A 326 26.86 1.33 -15.98
CA GLY A 326 26.82 0.02 -16.64
C GLY A 326 26.94 -1.11 -15.61
N ALA A 327 27.88 -2.02 -15.83
CA ALA A 327 28.15 -3.15 -14.92
C ALA A 327 28.75 -2.71 -13.58
N ASP A 328 29.37 -1.52 -13.52
CA ASP A 328 29.98 -0.98 -12.29
C ASP A 328 28.94 -0.33 -11.37
N ALA A 329 27.69 -0.18 -11.83
CA ALA A 329 26.59 0.29 -11.01
C ALA A 329 26.12 -0.84 -10.09
N ALA A 330 26.56 -0.84 -8.83
CA ALA A 330 25.99 -1.71 -7.82
C ALA A 330 24.72 -1.09 -7.23
N ALA A 331 23.67 -1.89 -7.04
CA ALA A 331 22.53 -1.47 -6.24
C ALA A 331 22.99 -1.06 -4.84
N ALA A 332 22.37 -0.02 -4.29
CA ALA A 332 22.71 0.47 -2.97
C ALA A 332 21.46 0.83 -2.17
N GLN A 333 21.56 0.76 -0.85
CA GLN A 333 20.51 1.23 0.05
C GLN A 333 20.10 2.65 -0.33
N GLY A 334 18.80 2.97 -0.27
CA GLY A 334 18.29 4.23 -0.83
C GLY A 334 18.99 5.50 -0.31
N ASN A 335 19.41 5.54 0.96
CA ASN A 335 20.19 6.66 1.51
C ASN A 335 21.61 6.77 0.93
N ALA A 336 22.22 5.64 0.59
CA ALA A 336 23.56 5.55 0.00
C ALA A 336 23.54 5.64 -1.54
N ALA A 337 22.39 5.38 -2.17
CA ALA A 337 22.17 5.43 -3.60
C ALA A 337 22.01 6.86 -4.12
N LYS A 338 23.00 7.72 -3.88
CA LYS A 338 23.02 9.10 -4.40
C LYS A 338 23.52 9.12 -5.85
N ILE A 339 23.25 10.20 -6.57
CA ILE A 339 23.64 10.34 -7.98
C ILE A 339 25.14 10.06 -8.18
N LYS A 340 25.98 10.50 -7.23
CA LYS A 340 27.43 10.26 -7.20
C LYS A 340 27.84 8.78 -7.11
N THR A 341 27.09 7.97 -6.38
CA THR A 341 27.41 6.54 -6.21
C THR A 341 26.87 5.73 -7.38
N GLN A 342 25.74 6.13 -7.96
CA GLN A 342 24.98 5.34 -8.93
C GLN A 342 25.19 5.73 -10.40
N CYS A 343 25.61 6.96 -10.69
CA CYS A 343 25.68 7.50 -12.05
C CYS A 343 27.08 8.07 -12.38
N ASN A 344 27.45 8.04 -13.66
CA ASN A 344 28.59 8.74 -14.26
C ASN A 344 28.08 10.04 -14.90
N VAL A 345 27.89 11.11 -14.14
CA VAL A 345 27.25 12.31 -14.72
C VAL A 345 28.27 13.10 -15.55
N LEU A 346 27.88 13.51 -16.76
CA LEU A 346 28.77 14.27 -17.64
C LEU A 346 29.17 15.60 -17.00
N CYS A 347 30.44 15.93 -17.18
CA CYS A 347 30.94 17.27 -16.98
C CYS A 347 30.40 18.23 -18.05
N PRO A 348 30.29 19.54 -17.77
CA PRO A 348 29.96 20.55 -18.78
C PRO A 348 30.83 20.40 -20.04
N THR A 349 30.31 20.80 -21.19
CA THR A 349 30.98 20.62 -22.49
C THR A 349 32.44 21.08 -22.46
N GLY A 350 33.34 20.21 -22.95
CA GLY A 350 34.77 20.49 -23.04
C GLY A 350 35.51 20.45 -21.70
N THR A 351 34.87 20.09 -20.59
CA THR A 351 35.51 19.96 -19.27
C THR A 351 35.73 18.50 -18.88
N SER A 352 36.63 18.28 -17.94
CA SER A 352 36.92 16.97 -17.37
C SER A 352 37.21 17.07 -15.87
N ASN A 353 37.18 15.95 -15.18
CA ASN A 353 37.67 15.86 -13.81
C ASN A 353 39.21 15.96 -13.74
N ALA A 354 39.76 15.90 -12.52
CA ALA A 354 41.20 15.95 -12.28
C ALA A 354 42.00 14.82 -12.98
N ASN A 355 41.37 13.66 -13.21
CA ASN A 355 41.95 12.49 -13.86
C ASN A 355 41.79 12.51 -15.39
N GLY A 356 41.03 13.45 -15.93
CA GLY A 356 40.76 13.58 -17.36
C GLY A 356 39.47 12.92 -17.85
N ASP A 357 38.65 12.34 -16.96
CA ASP A 357 37.36 11.78 -17.35
C ASP A 357 36.35 12.89 -17.63
N THR A 358 35.50 12.71 -18.63
CA THR A 358 34.41 13.65 -18.97
C THR A 358 33.20 13.49 -18.04
N PHE A 359 33.36 12.81 -16.91
CA PHE A 359 32.32 12.55 -15.93
C PHE A 359 32.82 12.96 -14.54
N TRP A 360 31.94 13.54 -13.73
CA TRP A 360 32.24 13.81 -12.32
C TRP A 360 31.75 12.69 -11.42
N THR A 361 32.48 12.45 -10.32
CA THR A 361 32.31 11.27 -9.47
C THR A 361 31.69 11.58 -8.12
N ALA A 362 31.82 12.81 -7.60
CA ALA A 362 31.27 13.22 -6.31
C ALA A 362 30.33 14.43 -6.43
N ALA A 363 30.76 15.48 -7.13
CA ALA A 363 29.99 16.70 -7.35
C ALA A 363 30.33 17.31 -8.71
N ILE A 364 29.41 18.09 -9.29
CA ILE A 364 29.67 18.77 -10.55
C ILE A 364 30.91 19.70 -10.49
N THR A 365 31.25 20.18 -9.29
CA THR A 365 32.47 20.95 -9.02
C THR A 365 33.77 20.15 -9.18
N ASP A 366 33.71 18.84 -9.41
CA ASP A 366 34.88 18.02 -9.73
C ASP A 366 35.36 18.26 -11.17
N CYS A 367 34.52 18.85 -12.03
CA CYS A 367 34.88 19.25 -13.39
C CYS A 367 35.77 20.51 -13.36
N VAL A 368 37.01 20.31 -12.92
CA VAL A 368 38.00 21.37 -12.63
C VAL A 368 38.96 21.64 -13.80
N ASN A 369 38.99 20.77 -14.81
CA ASN A 369 39.90 20.83 -15.94
C ASN A 369 39.16 21.12 -17.24
N CYS A 370 39.83 21.72 -18.22
CA CYS A 370 39.42 21.56 -19.61
C CYS A 370 39.96 20.24 -20.16
N ALA A 371 39.11 19.54 -20.91
CA ALA A 371 39.47 18.34 -21.64
C ALA A 371 40.53 18.66 -22.72
N ALA A 372 41.26 17.63 -23.15
CA ALA A 372 42.22 17.74 -24.24
C ALA A 372 41.61 18.38 -25.49
N ASN A 373 42.30 19.35 -26.10
CA ASN A 373 41.83 20.15 -27.25
C ASN A 373 40.63 21.06 -26.95
N PHE A 374 40.43 21.43 -25.68
CA PHE A 374 39.52 22.50 -25.29
C PHE A 374 40.27 23.52 -24.44
N TYR A 375 39.90 24.80 -24.58
CA TYR A 375 40.49 25.89 -23.81
C TYR A 375 39.42 26.75 -23.16
N PHE A 376 39.78 27.54 -22.17
CA PHE A 376 38.89 28.50 -21.52
C PHE A 376 39.47 29.91 -21.58
N ASN A 377 38.61 30.91 -21.72
CA ASN A 377 39.00 32.32 -21.73
C ASN A 377 38.18 33.08 -20.68
N GLY A 378 38.73 33.22 -19.47
CA GLY A 378 38.09 33.94 -18.36
C GLY A 378 38.34 33.29 -17.00
N ALA A 379 37.52 33.65 -16.02
CA ALA A 379 37.54 33.05 -14.68
C ALA A 379 36.77 31.71 -14.69
N PHE A 380 37.50 30.60 -14.54
CA PHE A 380 36.90 29.27 -14.57
C PHE A 380 36.21 28.95 -13.24
N ASN A 381 34.92 28.64 -13.32
CA ASN A 381 34.10 28.14 -12.22
C ASN A 381 33.81 26.65 -12.43
N ALA A 382 34.32 25.81 -11.54
CA ALA A 382 34.17 24.36 -11.65
C ALA A 382 32.69 23.94 -11.62
N GLY A 383 32.33 23.06 -12.55
CA GLY A 383 30.98 22.53 -12.71
C GLY A 383 29.96 23.40 -13.42
N THR A 384 30.26 24.67 -13.70
CA THR A 384 29.37 25.56 -14.48
C THR A 384 30.00 26.08 -15.76
N SER A 385 31.32 26.19 -15.80
CA SER A 385 32.05 26.67 -16.98
C SER A 385 32.06 25.63 -18.10
N GLN A 386 32.02 26.08 -19.35
CA GLN A 386 32.20 25.24 -20.54
C GLN A 386 33.49 25.65 -21.24
N CYS A 387 34.32 24.68 -21.63
CA CYS A 387 35.51 24.97 -22.41
C CYS A 387 35.20 24.97 -23.91
N ILE A 388 35.90 25.83 -24.64
CA ILE A 388 35.74 26.07 -26.07
C ILE A 388 36.66 25.11 -26.84
N GLN A 389 36.14 24.48 -27.88
CA GLN A 389 36.93 23.58 -28.72
C GLN A 389 38.06 24.34 -29.42
N CYS A 390 39.26 23.75 -29.45
CA CYS A 390 40.40 24.32 -30.16
C CYS A 390 40.13 24.45 -31.66
N PRO A 391 40.52 25.59 -32.30
CA PRO A 391 40.47 25.73 -33.76
C PRO A 391 41.32 24.68 -34.48
N VAL A 392 42.47 24.34 -33.91
CA VAL A 392 43.35 23.25 -34.35
C VAL A 392 43.80 22.44 -33.14
N SER A 393 43.53 21.14 -33.15
CA SER A 393 43.91 20.23 -32.07
C SER A 393 45.43 20.11 -31.94
N LYS A 394 45.93 20.01 -30.70
CA LYS A 394 47.29 19.56 -30.42
C LYS A 394 47.42 18.06 -30.72
N ALA A 395 48.60 17.64 -31.17
CA ALA A 395 48.88 16.22 -31.38
C ALA A 395 48.96 15.45 -30.06
N ASN A 396 49.52 16.07 -29.02
CA ASN A 396 49.62 15.55 -27.66
C ASN A 396 49.01 16.56 -26.66
N PRO A 397 47.68 16.73 -26.66
CA PRO A 397 47.02 17.64 -25.74
C PRO A 397 47.07 17.06 -24.33
N ALA A 398 47.40 17.89 -23.35
CA ALA A 398 47.32 17.52 -21.93
C ALA A 398 46.08 18.17 -21.32
N THR A 399 45.34 17.46 -20.48
CA THR A 399 44.33 18.10 -19.63
C THR A 399 45.00 19.12 -18.71
N ALA A 400 44.38 20.29 -18.54
CA ALA A 400 44.89 21.32 -17.65
C ALA A 400 43.76 21.90 -16.78
N PRO A 401 44.06 22.35 -15.56
CA PRO A 401 43.12 23.12 -14.75
C PRO A 401 42.47 24.24 -15.56
N GLY A 402 41.15 24.42 -15.42
CA GLY A 402 40.40 25.35 -16.26
C GLY A 402 40.93 26.79 -16.22
N GLY A 403 41.48 27.22 -15.08
CA GLY A 403 42.13 28.54 -14.95
C GLY A 403 43.47 28.68 -15.67
N SER A 404 44.12 27.58 -16.07
CA SER A 404 45.39 27.56 -16.82
C SER A 404 45.28 26.92 -18.21
N ALA A 405 44.10 26.42 -18.56
CA ALA A 405 43.75 25.84 -19.86
C ALA A 405 43.55 26.92 -20.94
N SER A 406 44.57 27.77 -21.12
CA SER A 406 44.57 28.81 -22.14
C SER A 406 44.67 28.23 -23.56
N LEU A 407 44.33 29.05 -24.57
CA LEU A 407 44.47 28.69 -25.98
C LEU A 407 45.88 28.18 -26.30
N SER A 408 46.94 28.85 -25.81
CA SER A 408 48.34 28.43 -26.04
C SER A 408 48.71 27.14 -25.31
N THR A 409 48.09 26.87 -24.15
CA THR A 409 48.32 25.63 -23.39
C THR A 409 47.70 24.43 -24.12
N GLN A 410 46.46 24.58 -24.60
CA GLN A 410 45.62 23.46 -25.05
C GLN A 410 45.56 23.26 -26.56
N CYS A 411 45.76 24.33 -27.34
CA CYS A 411 45.52 24.33 -28.78
C CYS A 411 46.81 24.55 -29.58
N ASN A 412 46.83 24.00 -30.77
CA ASN A 412 47.74 24.46 -31.81
C ASN A 412 47.12 25.73 -32.40
N SER A 413 47.94 26.75 -32.63
CA SER A 413 47.49 27.97 -33.28
C SER A 413 48.05 28.00 -34.70
N ALA A 414 47.21 28.32 -35.68
CA ALA A 414 47.66 28.41 -37.05
C ALA A 414 48.69 29.55 -37.20
N CYS A 415 49.77 29.26 -37.89
CA CYS A 415 50.67 30.28 -38.39
C CYS A 415 49.91 31.22 -39.35
N PRO A 416 50.23 32.52 -39.37
CA PRO A 416 49.67 33.44 -40.35
C PRO A 416 49.76 32.89 -41.79
N THR A 417 48.79 33.22 -42.64
CA THR A 417 48.71 32.69 -44.00
C THR A 417 50.05 32.75 -44.74
N GLY A 418 50.43 31.62 -45.33
CA GLY A 418 51.67 31.50 -46.10
C GLY A 418 52.94 31.37 -45.24
N THR A 419 52.84 31.29 -43.92
CA THR A 419 53.98 31.06 -43.02
C THR A 419 53.98 29.64 -42.44
N VAL A 420 55.16 29.14 -42.09
CA VAL A 420 55.40 27.82 -41.50
C VAL A 420 56.47 27.93 -40.41
N LEU A 421 56.56 26.89 -39.58
CA LEU A 421 57.64 26.71 -38.61
C LEU A 421 59.00 26.48 -39.29
N ASP A 422 60.04 26.36 -38.48
CA ASP A 422 61.41 26.11 -38.94
C ASP A 422 61.59 24.79 -39.71
N ASP A 423 60.70 23.81 -39.57
CA ASP A 423 60.72 22.58 -40.37
C ASP A 423 60.29 22.80 -41.84
N GLY A 424 59.71 23.97 -42.14
CA GLY A 424 59.28 24.34 -43.48
C GLY A 424 57.97 23.72 -43.95
N THR A 425 57.28 22.96 -43.10
CA THR A 425 56.06 22.23 -43.46
C THR A 425 54.94 22.41 -42.44
N THR A 426 55.25 22.56 -41.16
CA THR A 426 54.23 22.69 -40.11
C THR A 426 53.64 24.09 -40.12
N THR A 427 52.32 24.16 -40.30
CA THR A 427 51.53 25.41 -40.40
C THR A 427 50.91 25.84 -39.08
N ASN A 428 51.23 25.18 -37.96
CA ASN A 428 50.68 25.52 -36.64
C ASN A 428 51.80 25.62 -35.60
N TYR A 429 51.81 26.68 -34.80
CA TYR A 429 52.75 26.84 -33.70
C TYR A 429 52.19 26.30 -32.38
N THR A 430 53.09 25.85 -31.51
CA THR A 430 52.77 25.11 -30.27
C THR A 430 52.94 25.94 -29.01
N THR A 431 53.77 26.99 -29.06
CA THR A 431 54.16 27.78 -27.89
C THR A 431 53.90 29.27 -28.11
N GLN A 432 54.44 29.85 -29.19
CA GLN A 432 54.36 31.28 -29.46
C GLN A 432 54.28 31.54 -30.96
N ALA A 433 53.54 32.58 -31.36
CA ALA A 433 53.34 32.91 -32.77
C ALA A 433 54.67 33.20 -33.50
N ASN A 434 55.68 33.71 -32.78
CA ASN A 434 57.01 33.98 -33.31
C ASN A 434 57.77 32.75 -33.82
N GLN A 435 57.26 31.53 -33.59
CA GLN A 435 57.80 30.30 -34.17
C GLN A 435 57.51 30.17 -35.67
N CYS A 436 56.56 30.95 -36.21
CA CYS A 436 56.25 31.00 -37.65
C CYS A 436 57.25 31.90 -38.38
N THR A 437 58.48 31.40 -38.56
CA THR A 437 59.67 32.15 -39.00
C THR A 437 59.93 32.07 -40.51
N LYS A 438 59.25 31.16 -41.23
CA LYS A 438 59.48 30.90 -42.66
C LYS A 438 58.24 31.16 -43.50
N CYS A 439 58.42 31.57 -44.75
CA CYS A 439 57.36 31.47 -45.75
C CYS A 439 57.29 30.04 -46.29
N ALA A 440 56.07 29.54 -46.47
CA ALA A 440 55.78 28.25 -47.08
C ALA A 440 56.24 28.21 -48.54
N VAL A 441 56.32 26.99 -49.09
CA VAL A 441 56.63 26.75 -50.50
C VAL A 441 55.65 27.53 -51.41
N ASN A 442 56.17 28.30 -52.36
CA ASN A 442 55.40 29.18 -53.25
C ASN A 442 54.71 30.37 -52.55
N PHE A 443 55.21 30.77 -51.38
CA PHE A 443 54.85 32.03 -50.73
C PHE A 443 56.10 32.89 -50.54
N PHE A 444 55.96 34.21 -50.67
CA PHE A 444 57.07 35.16 -50.51
C PHE A 444 56.74 36.25 -49.50
N ALA A 445 57.75 36.77 -48.82
CA ALA A 445 57.62 37.89 -47.90
C ALA A 445 57.58 39.21 -48.70
N SER A 446 56.47 39.95 -48.60
CA SER A 446 56.34 41.26 -49.27
C SER A 446 57.17 42.36 -48.58
N LYS A 447 57.55 42.12 -47.31
CA LYS A 447 58.42 42.99 -46.52
C LYS A 447 59.70 42.21 -46.19
N THR A 448 60.86 42.72 -46.61
CA THR A 448 62.17 42.13 -46.29
C THR A 448 62.78 42.71 -45.02
N THR A 449 62.32 43.89 -44.59
CA THR A 449 62.69 44.53 -43.31
C THR A 449 61.45 44.73 -42.45
N GLY A 450 61.59 44.53 -41.13
CA GLY A 450 60.50 44.71 -40.18
C GLY A 450 59.41 43.62 -40.23
N PHE A 451 59.71 42.44 -40.77
CA PHE A 451 58.81 41.28 -40.67
C PHE A 451 58.71 40.82 -39.22
N VAL A 452 57.48 40.74 -38.68
CA VAL A 452 57.20 40.29 -37.32
C VAL A 452 56.65 38.87 -37.38
N ALA A 453 57.49 37.89 -37.00
CA ALA A 453 57.11 36.48 -36.95
C ALA A 453 55.87 36.27 -36.08
N GLY A 454 54.89 35.52 -36.60
CA GLY A 454 53.62 35.27 -35.94
C GLY A 454 52.52 36.30 -36.17
N THR A 455 52.83 37.43 -36.81
CA THR A 455 51.84 38.48 -37.12
C THR A 455 51.74 38.73 -38.62
N ASP A 456 52.87 38.87 -39.32
CA ASP A 456 52.87 39.11 -40.76
C ASP A 456 52.59 37.82 -41.55
N THR A 457 51.92 37.96 -42.69
CA THR A 457 51.64 36.88 -43.65
C THR A 457 52.64 36.87 -44.81
N CYS A 458 52.82 35.72 -45.46
CA CYS A 458 53.50 35.67 -46.76
C CYS A 458 52.46 35.68 -47.90
N THR A 459 52.82 36.29 -49.02
CA THR A 459 51.95 36.40 -50.20
C THR A 459 52.11 35.20 -51.11
N GLU A 460 51.02 34.63 -51.58
CA GLU A 460 51.04 33.50 -52.51
C GLU A 460 51.58 33.93 -53.89
N CYS A 461 52.43 33.09 -54.48
CA CYS A 461 52.92 33.29 -55.84
C CYS A 461 51.80 33.15 -56.88
N THR A 462 51.61 34.17 -57.72
CA THR A 462 50.67 34.10 -58.86
C THR A 462 51.03 32.99 -59.86
N LYS A 463 52.32 32.67 -60.00
CA LYS A 463 52.81 31.48 -60.71
C LYS A 463 53.73 30.68 -59.81
N LYS A 464 53.30 29.46 -59.47
CA LYS A 464 54.02 28.54 -58.59
C LYS A 464 55.20 27.90 -59.32
N LEU A 465 56.32 27.71 -58.63
CA LEU A 465 57.42 26.88 -59.10
C LEU A 465 56.98 25.41 -59.08
N THR A 466 57.15 24.71 -60.20
CA THR A 466 56.82 23.28 -60.33
C THR A 466 57.87 22.37 -59.68
N SER A 467 59.07 22.88 -59.44
CA SER A 467 60.16 22.17 -58.74
C SER A 467 61.12 23.15 -58.09
N GLY A 468 61.70 22.77 -56.94
CA GLY A 468 62.78 23.52 -56.28
C GLY A 468 62.35 24.61 -55.29
N ALA A 469 61.05 24.94 -55.21
CA ALA A 469 60.56 25.79 -54.13
C ALA A 469 60.64 25.05 -52.80
N THR A 470 61.26 25.68 -51.81
CA THR A 470 61.41 25.19 -50.44
C THR A 470 61.02 26.31 -49.49
N ALA A 471 60.53 26.00 -48.30
CA ALA A 471 60.25 27.03 -47.31
C ALA A 471 61.54 27.78 -46.94
N LYS A 472 61.46 29.10 -46.84
CA LYS A 472 62.62 29.97 -46.57
C LYS A 472 62.30 30.96 -45.46
N VAL A 473 63.32 31.32 -44.69
CA VAL A 473 63.21 32.43 -43.74
C VAL A 473 62.81 33.70 -44.48
N PHE A 474 62.03 34.57 -43.86
CA PHE A 474 61.42 35.72 -44.54
C PHE A 474 62.43 36.61 -45.30
N ALA A 475 63.66 36.77 -44.79
CA ALA A 475 64.72 37.53 -45.46
C ALA A 475 65.15 36.93 -46.81
N GLU A 476 65.00 35.62 -46.97
CA GLU A 476 65.36 34.86 -48.17
C GLU A 476 64.15 34.52 -49.04
N ALA A 477 62.94 34.55 -48.49
CA ALA A 477 61.70 34.22 -49.18
C ALA A 477 61.24 35.35 -50.11
N THR A 478 62.10 35.78 -51.03
CA THR A 478 61.76 36.83 -52.00
C THR A 478 60.93 36.28 -53.15
N GLN A 479 60.16 37.15 -53.82
CA GLN A 479 59.35 36.78 -54.99
C GLN A 479 60.19 36.09 -56.08
N LYS A 480 61.43 36.54 -56.31
CA LYS A 480 62.35 35.95 -57.30
C LYS A 480 62.75 34.52 -56.97
N ILE A 481 62.85 34.18 -55.68
CA ILE A 481 63.29 32.87 -55.21
C ILE A 481 62.11 31.89 -55.14
N GLN A 482 60.94 32.37 -54.72
CA GLN A 482 59.78 31.52 -54.43
C GLN A 482 58.80 31.36 -55.59
N CYS A 483 58.80 32.28 -56.56
CA CYS A 483 57.81 32.31 -57.64
C CYS A 483 58.46 32.04 -59.01
N ALA A 484 57.71 31.40 -59.90
CA ALA A 484 58.14 31.21 -61.28
C ALA A 484 58.20 32.57 -61.99
N ALA A 485 59.40 32.94 -62.46
CA ALA A 485 59.58 34.19 -63.21
C ALA A 485 58.76 34.15 -64.51
N THR A 486 57.85 35.11 -64.68
CA THR A 486 57.16 35.36 -65.95
C THR A 486 58.13 35.77 -67.06
N THR A 487 59.35 36.16 -66.69
CA THR A 487 60.37 36.70 -67.59
C THR A 487 61.01 35.66 -68.49
N PHE A 488 61.15 34.39 -68.07
CA PHE A 488 61.83 33.39 -68.92
C PHE A 488 61.00 33.04 -70.17
N ALA A 489 59.67 32.97 -70.04
CA ALA A 489 58.78 32.82 -71.19
C ALA A 489 58.81 34.05 -72.11
N LYS A 490 58.93 35.27 -71.55
CA LYS A 490 59.13 36.49 -72.35
C LYS A 490 60.48 36.47 -73.08
N PHE A 491 61.56 36.05 -72.41
CA PHE A 491 62.89 35.95 -72.99
C PHE A 491 62.93 34.90 -74.11
N LEU A 492 62.34 33.72 -73.90
CA LEU A 492 62.22 32.70 -74.96
C LEU A 492 61.37 33.19 -76.13
N SER A 493 60.25 33.88 -75.88
CA SER A 493 59.40 34.43 -76.95
C SER A 493 60.12 35.51 -77.77
N ILE A 494 60.93 36.35 -77.11
CA ILE A 494 61.74 37.39 -77.78
C ILE A 494 62.89 36.74 -78.55
N SER A 495 63.59 35.77 -77.96
CA SER A 495 64.66 35.03 -78.63
C SER A 495 64.16 34.21 -79.83
N LEU A 496 62.98 33.58 -79.73
CA LEU A 496 62.34 32.90 -80.85
C LEU A 496 61.94 33.88 -81.95
N LEU A 497 61.50 35.09 -81.59
CA LEU A 497 61.25 36.18 -82.54
C LEU A 497 62.54 36.61 -83.26
N PHE A 498 63.67 36.72 -82.55
CA PHE A 498 64.95 37.02 -83.18
C PHE A 498 65.46 35.89 -84.08
N VAL A 499 65.26 34.63 -83.71
CA VAL A 499 65.63 33.48 -84.55
C VAL A 499 64.75 33.40 -85.80
N SER A 500 63.44 33.68 -85.70
CA SER A 500 62.57 33.72 -86.87
C SER A 500 62.86 34.90 -87.79
N PHE A 501 63.26 36.06 -87.26
CA PHE A 501 63.75 37.19 -88.07
C PHE A 501 65.11 36.95 -88.72
N TYR A 502 65.92 36.00 -88.22
CA TYR A 502 67.20 35.64 -88.82
C TYR A 502 67.08 34.55 -89.90
N LEU A 503 65.97 33.80 -89.89
CA LEU A 503 65.68 32.72 -90.85
C LEU A 503 64.75 33.15 -92.00
N LEU A 504 64.16 34.35 -91.91
CA LEU A 504 63.48 35.07 -92.99
C LEU A 504 64.47 36.04 -93.64
#